data_AF-W1DQ85-F1
#
_entry.id   AF-W1DQ85-F1
#
_cell.length_a   1.000
_cell.length_b   1.000
_cell.length_c   1.000
_cell.angle_alpha   90.00
_cell.angle_beta   90.00
_cell.angle_gamma   90.00
#
_symmetry.space_group_name_H-M   'P 1'
#
loop_
_entity.id
_entity.type
_entity.pdbx_description
1 polymer ?
#
loop_
_entity_poly.entity_id
_entity_poly.type
_entity_poly.pdbx_seq_one_letter_code
_entity_poly.pdbx_strand_id
1 'polypeptide(L)'
;MEISYGRALWRNFLGQSPDWYKLALIIFLIVNPLVFAVAPFVAGWLLVVEFIFTLAMALKCYPLLPGGLLAIEALLIGMTSPAHVREEIAGNLEVLLLLMFMVAGIYFMKQLLLFVFTRLLLGIRSKNAAIAGLLPGGRLPLGLSRCADGGGGSDQRRRRVLRHLSPRRLGAPGR
;
A
#
# COMPACT_ATOMS: atom_id res chain seq x y z
N MET A 1 21.48 0.01 -16.04
CA MET A 1 21.11 0.87 -14.90
C MET A 1 21.92 0.40 -13.71
N GLU A 2 22.97 1.15 -13.34
CA GLU A 2 23.72 0.94 -12.10
C GLU A 2 22.76 1.15 -10.93
N ILE A 3 22.33 0.06 -10.29
CA ILE A 3 21.59 0.15 -9.04
C ILE A 3 22.63 0.56 -8.00
N SER A 4 22.74 1.87 -7.75
CA SER A 4 23.54 2.39 -6.64
C SER A 4 23.09 1.70 -5.35
N TYR A 5 23.99 0.95 -4.71
CA TYR A 5 23.74 0.22 -3.47
C TYR A 5 23.09 1.10 -2.40
N GLY A 6 23.44 2.39 -2.34
CA GLY A 6 22.83 3.37 -1.45
C GLY A 6 21.34 3.61 -1.71
N ARG A 7 20.93 3.68 -2.99
CA ARG A 7 19.51 3.82 -3.36
C ARG A 7 18.73 2.52 -3.10
N ALA A 8 19.37 1.37 -3.24
CA ALA A 8 18.76 0.08 -2.88
C ALA A 8 18.57 -0.04 -1.36
N LEU A 9 19.58 0.33 -0.55
CA LEU A 9 19.46 0.39 0.91
C LEU A 9 18.38 1.37 1.33
N TRP A 10 18.33 2.58 0.76
CA TRP A 10 17.30 3.58 1.09
C TRP A 10 15.87 3.11 0.80
N ARG A 11 15.69 2.30 -0.26
CA ARG A 11 14.39 1.69 -0.60
C ARG A 11 14.00 0.55 0.35
N ASN A 12 14.97 -0.16 0.92
CA ASN A 12 14.72 -1.21 1.92
C ASN A 12 14.59 -0.63 3.34
N PHE A 13 15.25 0.50 3.62
CA PHE A 13 15.21 1.17 4.91
C PHE A 13 13.81 1.72 5.19
N LEU A 14 13.18 1.26 6.26
CA LEU A 14 11.81 1.62 6.68
C LEU A 14 10.72 1.40 5.60
N GLY A 15 10.99 0.58 4.58
CA GLY A 15 10.04 0.23 3.51
C GLY A 15 9.44 1.44 2.77
N GLN A 16 8.13 1.39 2.54
CA GLN A 16 7.31 2.43 1.87
C GLN A 16 7.05 3.67 2.77
N SER A 17 8.01 4.06 3.60
CA SER A 17 7.89 5.30 4.38
C SER A 17 8.27 6.53 3.53
N PRO A 18 7.63 7.69 3.77
CA PRO A 18 7.96 8.94 3.09
C PRO A 18 9.43 9.34 3.31
N ASP A 19 10.08 9.91 2.29
CA ASP A 19 11.50 10.27 2.38
C ASP A 19 11.80 11.33 3.46
N TRP A 20 10.88 12.29 3.67
CA TRP A 20 11.02 13.28 4.74
C TRP A 20 11.03 12.66 6.14
N TYR A 21 10.28 11.56 6.34
CA TYR A 21 10.26 10.83 7.61
C TYR A 21 11.59 10.10 7.86
N LYS A 22 12.13 9.44 6.83
CA LYS A 22 13.46 8.80 6.91
C LYS A 22 14.54 9.81 7.27
N LEU A 23 14.50 10.99 6.65
CA LEU A 23 15.44 12.07 6.93
C LEU A 23 15.29 12.61 8.35
N ALA A 24 14.06 12.89 8.81
CA ALA A 24 13.80 13.35 10.17
C ALA A 24 14.33 12.36 11.21
N LEU A 25 14.12 11.05 10.99
CA LEU A 25 14.60 10.02 11.90
C LEU A 25 16.13 9.93 11.96
N ILE A 26 16.81 10.07 10.82
CA ILE A 26 18.28 10.12 10.78
C ILE A 26 18.80 11.34 11.53
N ILE A 27 18.11 12.49 11.43
CA ILE A 27 18.48 13.69 12.17
C ILE A 27 18.34 13.45 13.68
N PHE A 28 17.23 12.87 14.13
CA PHE A 28 17.03 12.53 15.55
C PHE A 28 18.13 11.60 16.09
N LEU A 29 18.51 10.58 15.31
CA LEU A 29 19.60 9.66 15.64
C LEU A 29 21.00 10.33 15.74
N ILE A 30 21.16 11.54 15.18
CA ILE A 30 22.42 12.29 15.29
C ILE A 30 22.34 13.29 16.45
N VAL A 31 21.16 13.87 16.66
CA VAL A 31 20.92 14.87 17.73
C VAL A 31 20.94 14.22 19.11
N ASN A 32 20.35 13.03 19.28
CA ASN A 32 20.30 12.32 20.56
C ASN A 32 21.66 12.16 21.28
N PRO A 33 22.71 11.63 20.64
CA PRO A 33 24.02 11.48 21.29
C PRO A 33 24.69 12.82 21.60
N LEU A 34 24.46 13.84 20.77
CA LEU A 34 25.00 15.19 21.01
C LEU A 34 24.36 15.84 22.25
N VAL A 35 23.03 15.71 22.39
CA VAL A 35 22.30 16.27 23.54
C VAL A 35 22.66 15.50 24.82
N PHE A 36 22.82 14.17 24.73
CA PHE A 36 23.22 13.36 25.88
C PHE A 36 24.59 13.74 26.44
N ALA A 37 25.54 14.12 25.57
CA ALA A 37 26.88 14.56 25.99
C ALA A 37 26.86 15.86 26.81
N VAL A 38 25.86 16.72 26.62
CA VAL A 38 25.72 18.00 27.34
C VAL A 38 24.82 17.87 28.57
N ALA A 39 23.66 17.22 28.41
CA ALA A 39 22.64 17.12 29.45
C ALA A 39 21.85 15.81 29.34
N PRO A 40 22.20 14.77 30.13
CA PRO A 40 21.56 13.45 30.03
C PRO A 40 20.07 13.48 30.42
N PHE A 41 19.68 14.37 31.35
CA PHE A 41 18.27 14.51 31.74
C PHE A 41 17.41 15.07 30.59
N VAL A 42 17.90 16.07 29.86
CA VAL A 42 17.18 16.67 28.72
C VAL A 42 17.12 15.69 27.56
N ALA A 43 18.20 14.92 27.33
CA ALA A 43 18.24 13.89 26.30
C ALA A 43 17.15 12.82 26.50
N GLY A 44 16.90 12.39 27.74
CA GLY A 44 15.82 11.44 28.04
C GLY A 44 14.43 11.98 27.69
N TRP A 45 14.13 13.24 28.05
CA TRP A 45 12.86 13.89 27.67
C TRP A 45 12.71 14.09 26.17
N LEU A 46 13.80 14.45 25.50
CA LEU A 46 13.85 14.59 24.04
C LEU A 46 13.55 13.25 23.36
N LEU A 47 14.15 12.16 23.84
CA LEU A 47 13.91 10.81 23.32
C LEU A 47 12.46 10.35 23.51
N VAL A 48 11.82 10.68 24.65
CA VAL A 48 10.39 10.40 24.86
C VAL A 48 9.51 11.16 23.84
N VAL A 49 9.80 12.44 23.59
CA VAL A 49 9.07 13.25 22.59
C VAL A 49 9.24 12.68 21.18
N GLU A 50 10.48 12.31 20.82
CA GLU A 50 10.79 11.68 19.54
C GLU A 50 10.10 10.32 19.37
N PHE A 51 10.08 9.52 20.42
CA PHE A 51 9.38 8.23 20.43
C PHE A 51 7.88 8.42 20.16
N ILE A 52 7.22 9.36 20.84
CA ILE A 52 5.81 9.69 20.60
C ILE A 52 5.59 10.18 19.16
N PHE A 53 6.49 11.01 18.65
CA PHE A 53 6.45 11.45 17.25
C PHE A 53 6.52 10.27 16.26
N THR A 54 7.43 9.32 16.49
CA THR A 54 7.52 8.12 15.65
C THR A 54 6.27 7.25 15.73
N LEU A 55 5.65 7.09 16.92
CA LEU A 55 4.38 6.38 17.08
C LEU A 55 3.23 7.07 16.34
N ALA A 56 3.13 8.40 16.45
CA ALA A 56 2.10 9.18 15.76
C ALA A 56 2.18 9.04 14.24
N MET A 57 3.40 8.96 13.69
CA MET A 57 3.63 8.71 12.26
C MET A 57 3.43 7.25 11.87
N ALA A 58 3.72 6.30 12.77
CA ALA A 58 3.48 4.87 12.55
C ALA A 58 1.99 4.55 12.35
N LEU A 59 1.09 5.29 13.01
CA LEU A 59 -0.36 5.18 12.79
C LEU A 59 -0.78 5.50 11.35
N LYS A 60 0.00 6.31 10.61
CA LYS A 60 -0.24 6.63 9.20
C LYS A 60 0.51 5.72 8.24
N CYS A 61 1.72 5.29 8.59
CA CYS A 61 2.61 4.62 7.63
C CYS A 61 2.86 3.12 7.88
N TYR A 62 2.44 2.54 9.00
CA TYR A 62 2.78 1.16 9.44
C TYR A 62 4.27 0.82 9.72
N PRO A 63 5.27 1.72 9.80
CA PRO A 63 6.59 1.30 10.27
C PRO A 63 6.60 1.37 11.81
N LEU A 64 6.52 0.22 12.49
CA LEU A 64 6.82 0.11 13.94
C LEU A 64 8.32 0.00 14.25
N LEU A 65 9.12 -0.34 13.25
CA LEU A 65 10.59 -0.43 13.29
C LEU A 65 11.35 0.84 13.78
N PRO A 66 10.94 2.09 13.47
CA PRO A 66 11.69 3.30 13.81
C PRO A 66 11.75 3.58 15.32
N GLY A 67 10.70 3.26 16.08
CA GLY A 67 10.75 3.36 17.54
C GLY A 67 11.76 2.39 18.17
N GLY A 68 11.95 1.22 17.56
CA GLY A 68 12.98 0.26 17.96
C GLY A 68 14.40 0.76 17.66
N LEU A 69 14.60 1.54 16.58
CA LEU A 69 15.88 2.18 16.30
C LEU A 69 16.29 3.17 17.41
N LEU A 70 15.36 4.02 17.86
CA LEU A 70 15.59 4.95 18.97
C LEU A 70 15.90 4.22 20.28
N ALA A 71 15.22 3.09 20.55
CA ALA A 71 15.48 2.29 21.74
C ALA A 71 16.88 1.64 21.72
N ILE A 72 17.32 1.14 20.56
CA ILE A 72 18.67 0.58 20.40
C ILE A 72 19.73 1.69 20.55
N GLU A 73 19.48 2.87 19.99
CA GLU A 73 20.34 4.02 20.18
C GLU A 73 20.49 4.38 21.67
N ALA A 74 19.39 4.47 22.42
CA ALA A 74 19.41 4.76 23.85
C ALA A 74 20.26 3.74 24.65
N LEU A 75 20.19 2.47 24.23
CA LEU A 75 20.97 1.38 24.81
C LEU A 75 22.47 1.51 24.49
N LEU A 76 22.81 1.86 23.25
CA LEU A 76 24.20 2.03 22.80
C LEU A 76 24.86 3.28 23.40
N ILE A 77 24.10 4.37 23.54
CA ILE A 77 24.53 5.61 24.21
C ILE A 77 24.74 5.37 25.72
N GLY A 78 24.07 4.36 26.30
CA GLY A 78 24.19 4.00 27.70
C GLY A 78 23.19 4.73 28.61
N MET A 79 22.07 5.22 28.07
CA MET A 79 20.98 5.77 28.88
C MET A 79 20.31 4.70 29.76
N THR A 80 20.35 3.44 29.32
CA THR A 80 19.84 2.29 30.06
C THR A 80 20.83 1.12 29.96
N SER A 81 20.88 0.29 30.99
CA SER A 81 21.78 -0.88 30.99
C SER A 81 21.10 -2.08 30.31
N PRO A 82 21.84 -2.89 29.53
CA PRO A 82 21.30 -4.12 28.95
C PRO A 82 20.79 -5.11 30.01
N ALA A 83 21.32 -5.02 31.24
CA ALA A 83 20.86 -5.82 32.36
C ALA A 83 19.45 -5.45 32.80
N HIS A 84 19.18 -4.17 32.98
CA HIS A 84 17.86 -3.72 33.37
C HIS A 84 16.82 -3.99 32.27
N VAL A 85 17.16 -3.71 31.00
CA VAL A 85 16.26 -3.97 29.86
C VAL A 85 15.90 -5.46 29.73
N ARG A 86 16.83 -6.38 30.03
CA ARG A 86 16.53 -7.82 29.93
C ARG A 86 15.50 -8.28 30.96
N GLU A 87 15.53 -7.74 32.18
CA GLU A 87 14.57 -8.07 33.24
C GLU A 87 13.18 -7.54 32.90
N GLU A 88 13.09 -6.30 32.42
CA GLU A 88 11.82 -5.68 31.98
C GLU A 88 11.21 -6.43 30.77
N ILE A 89 12.06 -6.88 29.82
CA ILE A 89 11.59 -7.69 28.68
C ILE A 89 11.13 -9.07 29.16
N ALA A 90 11.85 -9.71 30.09
CA ALA A 90 11.46 -11.02 30.62
C ALA A 90 10.09 -10.97 31.31
N GLY A 91 9.80 -9.90 32.06
CA GLY A 91 8.48 -9.68 32.68
C GLY A 91 7.35 -9.43 31.67
N ASN A 92 7.66 -8.83 30.52
CA ASN A 92 6.68 -8.48 29.49
C ASN A 92 6.70 -9.42 28.27
N LEU A 93 7.43 -10.53 28.36
CA LEU A 93 7.69 -11.43 27.23
C LEU A 93 6.38 -12.10 26.75
N GLU A 94 5.48 -12.42 27.67
CA GLU A 94 4.14 -12.95 27.34
C GLU A 94 3.36 -11.99 26.42
N VAL A 95 3.34 -10.69 26.76
CA VAL A 95 2.62 -9.67 25.98
C VAL A 95 3.30 -9.45 24.63
N LEU A 96 4.63 -9.43 24.59
CA LEU A 96 5.39 -9.30 23.34
C LEU A 96 5.13 -10.48 22.39
N LEU A 97 5.09 -11.71 22.92
CA LEU A 97 4.77 -12.90 22.14
C LEU A 97 3.33 -12.86 21.64
N LEU A 98 2.37 -12.46 22.49
CA LEU A 98 0.96 -12.30 22.09
C LEU A 98 0.81 -11.26 20.97
N LEU A 99 1.51 -10.13 21.10
CA LEU A 99 1.46 -9.05 20.11
C LEU A 99 2.11 -9.47 18.77
N MET A 100 3.28 -10.13 18.81
CA MET A 100 3.95 -10.64 17.62
C MET A 100 3.13 -11.74 16.94
N PHE A 101 2.51 -12.63 17.74
CA PHE A 101 1.62 -13.66 17.24
C PHE A 101 0.35 -13.07 16.60
N MET A 102 -0.23 -12.01 17.18
CA MET A 102 -1.36 -11.30 16.59
C MET A 102 -1.01 -10.72 15.21
N VAL A 103 0.11 -9.99 15.11
CA VAL A 103 0.56 -9.38 13.85
C VAL A 103 0.88 -10.47 12.82
N ALA A 104 1.59 -11.52 13.22
CA ALA A 104 1.86 -12.67 12.35
C ALA A 104 0.56 -13.36 11.89
N GLY A 105 -0.42 -13.50 12.80
CA GLY A 105 -1.72 -14.10 12.55
C GLY A 105 -2.53 -13.36 11.48
N ILE A 106 -2.63 -12.03 11.56
CA ILE A 106 -3.34 -11.26 10.53
C ILE A 106 -2.61 -11.27 9.17
N TYR A 107 -1.27 -11.26 9.18
CA TYR A 107 -0.48 -11.35 7.94
C TYR A 107 -0.64 -12.71 7.26
N PHE A 108 -0.65 -13.79 8.04
CA PHE A 108 -0.89 -15.15 7.56
C PHE A 108 -2.32 -15.31 7.03
N MET A 109 -3.32 -14.92 7.82
CA MET A 109 -4.75 -15.06 7.46
C MET A 109 -5.10 -14.24 6.20
N LYS A 110 -4.54 -13.04 6.03
CA LYS A 110 -4.76 -12.22 4.82
C LYS A 110 -4.22 -12.90 3.55
N GLN A 111 -3.02 -13.46 3.62
CA GLN A 111 -2.37 -14.11 2.47
C GLN A 111 -3.05 -15.46 2.15
N LEU A 112 -3.41 -16.24 3.17
CA LEU A 112 -4.10 -17.52 3.00
C LEU A 112 -5.50 -17.34 2.41
N LEU A 113 -6.26 -16.35 2.89
CA LEU A 113 -7.61 -16.06 2.41
C LEU A 113 -7.61 -15.60 0.95
N LEU A 114 -6.71 -14.68 0.57
CA LEU A 114 -6.58 -14.21 -0.80
C LEU A 114 -6.15 -15.34 -1.75
N PHE A 115 -5.26 -16.23 -1.30
CA PHE A 115 -4.83 -17.41 -2.05
C PHE A 115 -5.99 -18.37 -2.32
N VAL A 116 -6.79 -18.68 -1.30
CA VAL A 116 -7.99 -19.54 -1.44
C VAL A 116 -9.02 -18.90 -2.37
N PHE A 117 -9.31 -17.61 -2.22
CA PHE A 117 -10.25 -16.89 -3.12
C PHE A 117 -9.82 -16.93 -4.58
N THR A 118 -8.52 -16.74 -4.83
CA THR A 118 -7.98 -16.76 -6.21
C THR A 118 -8.08 -18.16 -6.81
N ARG A 119 -7.77 -19.20 -6.03
CA ARG A 119 -7.91 -20.61 -6.45
C ARG A 119 -9.37 -20.99 -6.70
N LEU A 120 -10.31 -20.51 -5.88
CA LEU A 120 -11.74 -20.77 -6.05
C LEU A 120 -12.29 -20.13 -7.35
N LEU A 121 -11.93 -18.87 -7.63
CA LEU A 121 -12.35 -18.17 -8.87
C LEU A 121 -11.76 -18.82 -10.14
N LEU A 122 -10.50 -19.24 -10.10
CA LEU A 122 -9.85 -19.95 -11.22
C LEU A 122 -10.42 -21.36 -11.43
N GLY A 123 -10.82 -22.05 -10.35
CA GLY A 123 -11.49 -23.35 -10.42
C GLY A 123 -12.88 -23.31 -11.06
N ILE A 124 -13.60 -22.17 -10.95
CA ILE A 124 -14.93 -22.00 -11.58
C ILE A 124 -14.80 -21.69 -13.07
N ARG A 125 -13.81 -20.90 -13.48
CA ARG A 125 -13.56 -20.60 -14.91
C ARG A 125 -13.09 -21.82 -15.70
N SER A 126 -12.32 -22.74 -15.11
CA SER A 126 -11.89 -23.96 -15.82
C SER A 126 -13.02 -24.96 -16.03
N LYS A 127 -14.02 -25.02 -15.14
CA LYS A 127 -15.24 -25.82 -15.36
C LYS A 127 -16.11 -25.24 -16.48
N ASN A 128 -16.30 -23.92 -16.54
CA ASN A 128 -17.11 -23.31 -17.59
C ASN A 128 -16.42 -23.31 -18.97
N ALA A 129 -15.09 -23.28 -19.02
CA ALA A 129 -14.33 -23.44 -20.27
C ALA A 129 -14.38 -24.89 -20.80
N ALA A 130 -14.33 -25.89 -19.91
CA ALA A 130 -14.51 -27.30 -20.30
C ALA A 130 -15.96 -27.61 -20.72
N ILE A 131 -16.96 -26.99 -20.11
CA ILE A 131 -18.38 -27.16 -20.49
C ILE A 131 -18.70 -26.41 -21.81
N ALA A 132 -18.02 -25.30 -22.11
CA ALA A 132 -18.10 -24.65 -23.42
C ALA A 132 -17.44 -25.47 -24.56
N GLY A 133 -16.52 -26.38 -24.22
CA GLY A 133 -15.92 -27.34 -25.15
C GLY A 133 -16.69 -28.66 -25.30
N LEU A 134 -17.74 -28.88 -24.48
CA LEU A 134 -18.53 -30.11 -24.47
C LEU A 134 -19.90 -29.98 -25.15
N LEU A 135 -20.22 -28.84 -25.80
CA LEU A 135 -21.42 -28.76 -26.65
C LEU A 135 -21.12 -29.42 -28.01
N PRO A 136 -21.57 -30.66 -28.26
CA PRO A 136 -21.39 -31.32 -29.54
C PRO A 136 -22.53 -30.82 -30.44
N GLY A 137 -22.20 -29.98 -31.43
CA GLY A 137 -23.04 -29.65 -32.59
C GLY A 137 -24.56 -29.81 -32.44
N GLY A 138 -25.24 -28.75 -31.97
CA GLY A 138 -26.67 -28.54 -32.21
C GLY A 138 -26.83 -27.40 -33.22
N ARG A 139 -27.14 -27.75 -34.47
CA ARG A 139 -27.37 -26.82 -35.58
C ARG A 139 -28.36 -25.72 -35.19
N LEU A 140 -28.01 -24.45 -35.41
CA LEU A 140 -28.99 -23.43 -35.76
C LEU A 140 -28.70 -22.93 -37.18
N PRO A 141 -29.54 -23.27 -38.17
CA PRO A 141 -29.44 -22.76 -39.53
C PRO A 141 -30.10 -21.39 -39.58
N LEU A 142 -29.43 -20.38 -40.12
CA LEU A 142 -30.03 -19.35 -40.97
C LEU A 142 -28.94 -18.38 -41.40
N GLY A 143 -28.66 -18.41 -42.69
CA GLY A 143 -27.60 -17.63 -43.32
C GLY A 143 -27.81 -16.14 -43.11
N LEU A 144 -26.82 -15.50 -42.50
CA LEU A 144 -26.63 -14.05 -42.53
C LEU A 144 -25.17 -13.75 -42.18
N SER A 145 -24.25 -14.35 -42.93
CA SER A 145 -22.81 -14.03 -42.87
C SER A 145 -22.25 -13.90 -44.28
N ARG A 146 -22.92 -13.06 -45.09
CA ARG A 146 -22.45 -12.63 -46.41
C ARG A 146 -22.94 -11.21 -46.74
N CYS A 147 -22.80 -10.29 -45.79
CA CYS A 147 -22.89 -8.84 -46.01
C CYS A 147 -21.75 -8.16 -45.25
N ALA A 148 -20.52 -8.59 -45.54
CA ALA A 148 -19.32 -7.83 -45.21
C ALA A 148 -18.47 -7.77 -46.49
N ASP A 149 -19.08 -7.26 -47.56
CA ASP A 149 -18.37 -6.83 -48.76
C ASP A 149 -19.21 -5.82 -49.53
N GLY A 150 -18.63 -4.65 -49.80
CA GLY A 150 -19.08 -3.71 -50.83
C GLY A 150 -20.03 -2.57 -50.42
N GLY A 151 -19.52 -1.33 -50.54
CA GLY A 151 -20.30 -0.23 -51.12
C GLY A 151 -20.75 0.87 -50.17
N GLY A 152 -20.18 2.06 -50.35
CA GLY A 152 -20.58 3.29 -49.66
C GLY A 152 -21.97 3.79 -50.03
N GLY A 153 -22.46 4.76 -49.26
CA GLY A 153 -23.60 5.60 -49.66
C GLY A 153 -24.73 5.80 -48.66
N SER A 154 -24.56 5.52 -47.36
CA SER A 154 -25.67 5.62 -46.38
C SER A 154 -25.49 6.65 -45.26
N ASP A 155 -24.40 7.43 -45.23
CA ASP A 155 -24.17 8.46 -44.20
C ASP A 155 -24.74 9.85 -44.57
N GLN A 156 -25.23 10.03 -45.80
CA GLN A 156 -25.78 11.31 -46.27
C GLN A 156 -27.22 11.56 -45.83
N ARG A 157 -27.97 10.52 -45.42
CA ARG A 157 -29.39 10.63 -45.03
C ARG A 157 -29.57 11.08 -43.58
N ARG A 158 -28.65 10.76 -42.67
CA ARG A 158 -28.69 11.22 -41.26
C ARG A 158 -28.33 12.69 -41.08
N ARG A 159 -27.43 13.23 -41.92
CA ARG A 159 -27.04 14.66 -41.85
C ARG A 159 -28.09 15.63 -42.40
N ARG A 160 -29.04 15.17 -43.22
CA ARG A 160 -30.09 16.03 -43.82
C ARG A 160 -31.29 16.22 -42.88
N VAL A 161 -31.53 15.28 -41.97
CA VAL A 161 -32.61 15.38 -40.95
C VAL A 161 -32.21 16.30 -39.79
N LEU A 162 -30.93 16.30 -39.41
CA LEU A 162 -30.42 17.15 -38.31
C LEU A 162 -30.20 18.64 -38.66
N ARG A 163 -30.39 19.04 -39.92
CA ARG A 163 -30.37 20.48 -40.32
C ARG A 163 -31.72 21.18 -40.21
N HIS A 164 -32.82 20.46 -39.98
CA HIS A 164 -34.14 21.05 -39.79
C HIS A 164 -34.54 21.25 -38.32
N LEU A 165 -33.70 20.82 -37.37
CA LEU A 165 -33.92 20.99 -35.93
C LEU A 165 -32.94 22.01 -35.33
N SER A 166 -33.03 23.22 -35.86
CA SER A 166 -32.77 24.51 -35.18
C SER A 166 -33.27 25.59 -36.14
N PRO A 167 -33.99 26.65 -35.71
CA PRO A 167 -33.70 27.42 -34.50
C PRO A 167 -34.93 28.04 -33.77
N ARG A 168 -34.71 28.55 -32.54
CA ARG A 168 -35.11 29.88 -32.00
C ARG A 168 -35.22 29.79 -30.47
N ARG A 169 -34.22 30.34 -29.74
CA ARG A 169 -34.18 31.72 -29.21
C ARG A 169 -35.28 32.01 -28.18
N LEU A 170 -34.87 32.09 -26.92
CA LEU A 170 -35.31 33.00 -25.84
C LEU A 170 -34.25 32.79 -24.74
N GLY A 171 -33.36 33.71 -24.36
CA GLY A 171 -33.53 35.12 -23.99
C GLY A 171 -32.90 35.24 -22.60
N ALA A 172 -31.61 35.57 -22.51
CA ALA A 172 -31.11 36.87 -22.02
C ALA A 172 -30.94 36.93 -20.46
N PRO A 173 -30.11 37.84 -19.93
CA PRO A 173 -29.30 37.63 -18.72
C PRO A 173 -29.75 38.45 -17.49
N GLY A 174 -29.18 38.15 -16.32
CA GLY A 174 -29.00 39.13 -15.23
C GLY A 174 -29.31 38.62 -13.82
N ARG A 175 -28.27 38.33 -13.03
CA ARG A 175 -27.87 39.02 -11.79
C ARG A 175 -26.67 38.30 -11.16
#